data_AF-A0A239MUB3-F1
#
_entry.id   AF-A0A239MUB3-F1
#
_cell.length_a   1.000
_cell.length_b   1.000
_cell.length_c   1.000
_cell.angle_alpha   90.00
_cell.angle_beta   90.00
_cell.angle_gamma   90.00
#
_symmetry.space_group_name_H-M   'P 1'
#
loop_
_entity.id
_entity.type
_entity.pdbx_description
1 polymer ?
#
loop_
_entity_poly.entity_id
_entity_poly.type
_entity_poly.pdbx_seq_one_letter_code
_entity_poly.pdbx_strand_id
1 'polypeptide(L)'
;MNSTEEPQHRTIDQQPEWLVDLARVINDPGYDRWRSMVAATGGCAHPVHLAGESLIVNAASGEVLHSYRTTDEPSGHLLVACGNRRASVCASCSEVYRADTFQLIRAGLSGGKGVPQEVSGHPRVFVTLTAPSFGPVHTAREERDGAGLPSPQPRQSL
;
A
#
# COMPACT_ATOMS: atom_id res chain seq x y z
N MET A 1 10.81 -58.29 9.06
CA MET A 1 10.87 -57.82 7.66
C MET A 1 9.95 -56.64 7.53
N ASN A 2 10.51 -55.46 7.25
CA ASN A 2 9.77 -54.21 7.12
C ASN A 2 9.15 -54.18 5.71
N SER A 3 7.83 -54.26 5.61
CA SER A 3 7.11 -54.10 4.34
C SER A 3 7.04 -52.62 4.02
N THR A 4 7.86 -52.19 3.07
CA THR A 4 7.87 -50.85 2.48
C THR A 4 6.51 -50.56 1.85
N GLU A 5 5.76 -49.59 2.40
CA GLU A 5 4.56 -49.05 1.75
C GLU A 5 4.97 -48.28 0.49
N GLU A 6 4.41 -48.69 -0.65
CA GLU A 6 4.60 -48.10 -1.97
C GLU A 6 3.84 -46.76 -2.07
N PRO A 7 4.46 -45.66 -2.53
CA PRO A 7 3.82 -44.36 -2.52
C PRO A 7 2.70 -44.30 -3.58
N GLN A 8 1.46 -44.19 -3.10
CA GLN A 8 0.25 -44.10 -3.93
C GLN A 8 0.27 -42.81 -4.77
N HIS A 9 0.61 -42.94 -6.06
CA HIS A 9 0.58 -41.84 -7.02
C HIS A 9 -0.88 -41.55 -7.43
N ARG A 10 -1.46 -40.44 -6.95
CA ARG A 10 -2.78 -39.98 -7.42
C ARG A 10 -2.68 -39.51 -8.87
N THR A 11 -3.60 -39.96 -9.71
CA THR A 11 -3.72 -39.54 -11.11
C THR A 11 -4.05 -38.04 -11.20
N ILE A 12 -3.57 -37.34 -12.23
CA ILE A 12 -3.76 -35.88 -12.42
C ILE A 12 -5.24 -35.45 -12.36
N ASP A 13 -6.14 -36.35 -12.74
CA ASP A 13 -7.61 -36.16 -12.74
C ASP A 13 -8.25 -36.12 -11.34
N GLN A 14 -7.50 -36.48 -10.28
CA GLN A 14 -7.96 -36.47 -8.87
C GLN A 14 -7.42 -35.27 -8.08
N GLN A 15 -6.86 -34.26 -8.75
CA GLN A 15 -6.33 -33.09 -8.07
C GLN A 15 -7.43 -32.04 -7.86
N PRO A 16 -7.47 -31.38 -6.68
CA PRO A 16 -8.44 -30.32 -6.44
C PRO A 16 -8.18 -29.12 -7.36
N GLU A 17 -9.24 -28.42 -7.79
CA GLU A 17 -9.14 -27.33 -8.78
C GLU A 17 -8.13 -26.24 -8.40
N TRP A 18 -8.01 -25.92 -7.11
CA TRP A 18 -7.02 -24.95 -6.63
C TRP A 18 -5.57 -25.36 -6.93
N LEU A 19 -5.27 -26.65 -7.01
CA LEU A 19 -3.93 -27.13 -7.34
C LEU A 19 -3.63 -26.91 -8.83
N VAL A 20 -4.62 -27.10 -9.69
CA VAL A 20 -4.53 -26.81 -11.12
C VAL A 20 -4.36 -25.31 -11.35
N ASP A 21 -5.14 -24.48 -10.66
CA ASP A 21 -5.02 -23.02 -10.76
C ASP A 21 -3.70 -22.52 -10.18
N LEU A 22 -3.24 -23.08 -9.07
CA LEU A 22 -1.93 -22.78 -8.51
C LEU A 22 -0.82 -23.16 -9.50
N ALA A 23 -0.90 -24.34 -10.11
CA ALA A 23 0.06 -24.76 -11.13
C ALA A 23 0.05 -23.82 -12.33
N ARG A 24 -1.11 -23.33 -12.78
CA ARG A 24 -1.19 -22.32 -13.84
C ARG A 24 -0.50 -21.02 -13.45
N VAL A 25 -0.79 -20.48 -12.25
CA VAL A 25 -0.20 -19.23 -11.77
C VAL A 25 1.31 -19.35 -11.60
N ILE A 26 1.81 -20.45 -11.04
CA ILE A 26 3.26 -20.66 -10.85
C ILE A 26 3.99 -20.80 -12.18
N ASN A 27 3.35 -21.41 -13.18
CA ASN A 27 3.94 -21.59 -14.51
C ASN A 27 3.72 -20.38 -15.43
N ASP A 28 3.11 -19.29 -14.95
CA ASP A 28 2.98 -18.06 -15.71
C ASP A 28 4.36 -17.40 -15.88
N PRO A 29 4.76 -16.99 -17.09
CA PRO A 29 6.06 -16.33 -17.32
C PRO A 29 6.27 -15.06 -16.48
N GLY A 30 5.20 -14.39 -16.06
CA GLY A 30 5.21 -13.22 -15.20
C GLY A 30 5.21 -13.49 -13.70
N TYR A 31 5.19 -14.77 -13.28
CA TYR A 31 5.06 -15.15 -11.87
C TYR A 31 6.14 -14.54 -10.97
N ASP A 32 7.41 -14.59 -11.36
CA ASP A 32 8.52 -14.06 -10.55
C ASP A 32 8.42 -12.54 -10.37
N ARG A 33 8.00 -11.83 -11.42
CA ARG A 33 7.78 -10.39 -11.38
C ARG A 33 6.57 -10.06 -10.48
N TRP A 34 5.46 -10.77 -10.65
CA TRP A 34 4.27 -10.62 -9.80
C TRP A 34 4.58 -10.91 -8.33
N ARG A 35 5.27 -12.00 -8.03
CA ARG A 35 5.73 -12.37 -6.68
C ARG A 35 6.56 -11.25 -6.05
N SER A 36 7.48 -10.68 -6.84
CA SER A 36 8.32 -9.56 -6.39
C SER A 36 7.48 -8.32 -6.06
N MET A 37 6.46 -8.00 -6.88
CA MET A 37 5.52 -6.91 -6.60
C MET A 37 4.72 -7.15 -5.31
N VAL A 38 4.17 -8.36 -5.13
CA VAL A 38 3.44 -8.72 -3.91
C VAL A 38 4.34 -8.60 -2.68
N ALA A 39 5.57 -9.10 -2.75
CA ALA A 39 6.54 -8.99 -1.66
C ALA A 39 6.87 -7.53 -1.32
N ALA A 40 7.00 -6.65 -2.33
CA ALA A 40 7.25 -5.23 -2.15
C ALA A 40 6.12 -4.50 -1.39
N THR A 41 4.89 -5.03 -1.37
CA THR A 41 3.80 -4.47 -0.56
C THR A 41 3.96 -4.70 0.95
N GLY A 42 4.93 -5.51 1.38
CA GLY A 42 5.20 -5.78 2.80
C GLY A 42 4.09 -6.57 3.51
N GLY A 43 3.30 -7.35 2.78
CA GLY A 43 2.17 -8.11 3.33
C GLY A 43 0.91 -7.25 3.55
N CYS A 44 0.75 -6.20 2.74
CA CYS A 44 -0.47 -5.41 2.73
C CYS A 44 -1.69 -6.29 2.45
N ALA A 45 -2.73 -6.20 3.29
CA ALA A 45 -3.97 -6.97 3.09
C ALA A 45 -4.87 -6.42 1.98
N HIS A 46 -4.68 -5.14 1.61
CA HIS A 46 -5.53 -4.43 0.66
C HIS A 46 -4.68 -3.54 -0.25
N PRO A 47 -3.76 -4.10 -1.07
CA PRO A 47 -2.88 -3.30 -1.91
C PRO A 47 -3.68 -2.41 -2.88
N VAL A 48 -3.14 -1.24 -3.17
CA VAL A 48 -3.67 -0.33 -4.19
C VAL A 48 -3.11 -0.76 -5.54
N HIS A 49 -4.00 -0.91 -6.53
CA HIS A 49 -3.65 -1.26 -7.90
C HIS A 49 -3.50 0.04 -8.70
N LEU A 50 -2.27 0.43 -8.99
CA LEU A 50 -1.99 1.60 -9.81
C LEU A 50 -1.97 1.23 -11.28
N ALA A 51 -2.60 2.06 -12.11
CA ALA A 51 -2.52 2.01 -13.56
C ALA A 51 -1.97 3.34 -14.06
N GLY A 52 -0.98 3.31 -14.95
CA GLY A 52 -0.41 4.52 -15.53
C GLY A 52 1.00 4.33 -16.07
N GLU A 53 1.66 5.46 -16.31
CA GLU A 53 3.02 5.53 -16.80
C GLU A 53 3.82 6.60 -16.05
N SER A 54 5.14 6.43 -16.00
CA SER A 54 6.08 7.38 -15.41
C SER A 54 7.27 7.58 -16.34
N LEU A 55 7.67 8.83 -16.52
CA LEU A 55 8.84 9.22 -17.29
C LEU A 55 9.76 10.06 -16.39
N ILE A 56 11.04 9.70 -16.34
CA ILE A 56 12.07 10.53 -15.74
C ILE A 56 12.80 11.21 -16.88
N VAL A 57 12.79 12.54 -16.88
CA VAL A 57 13.34 13.36 -17.96
C VAL A 57 14.45 14.26 -17.40
N ASN A 58 15.55 14.38 -18.14
CA ASN A 58 16.59 15.36 -17.84
C ASN A 58 16.02 16.77 -18.02
N ALA A 59 16.00 17.56 -16.95
CA ALA A 59 15.39 18.89 -16.96
C ALA A 59 16.08 19.90 -17.89
N ALA A 60 17.37 19.72 -18.18
CA ALA A 60 18.14 20.63 -19.02
C ALA A 60 18.09 20.25 -20.51
N SER A 61 18.22 18.96 -20.84
CA SER A 61 18.27 18.48 -22.23
C SER A 61 16.93 18.00 -22.79
N GLY A 62 15.96 17.69 -21.93
CA GLY A 62 14.69 17.06 -22.33
C GLY A 62 14.80 15.57 -22.67
N GLU A 63 15.97 14.96 -22.46
CA GLU A 63 16.20 13.53 -22.71
C GLU A 63 15.45 12.64 -21.70
N VAL A 64 14.78 11.60 -22.18
CA VAL A 64 14.12 10.61 -21.31
C VAL A 64 15.17 9.66 -20.74
N LEU A 65 15.37 9.72 -19.42
CA LEU A 65 16.31 8.88 -18.67
C LEU A 65 15.69 7.54 -18.27
N HIS A 66 14.38 7.52 -18.01
CA HIS A 66 13.67 6.31 -17.62
C HIS A 66 12.21 6.38 -18.06
N SER A 67 11.66 5.23 -18.45
CA SER A 67 10.25 5.08 -18.76
C SER A 67 9.70 3.81 -18.13
N TYR A 68 8.52 3.92 -17.54
CA TYR A 68 7.83 2.83 -16.87
C TYR A 68 6.34 2.88 -17.25
N ARG A 69 5.73 1.74 -17.59
CA ARG A 69 4.31 1.63 -17.89
C ARG A 69 3.75 0.42 -17.16
N THR A 70 2.61 0.56 -16.50
CA THR A 70 1.99 -0.58 -15.80
C THR A 70 1.41 -1.62 -16.76
N THR A 71 1.17 -1.25 -18.02
CA THR A 71 0.76 -2.18 -19.08
C THR A 71 1.79 -3.25 -19.37
N ASP A 72 3.05 -3.01 -19.01
CA ASP A 72 4.16 -3.95 -19.22
C ASP A 72 4.33 -4.89 -18.02
N GLU A 73 3.56 -4.69 -16.94
CA GLU A 73 3.53 -5.57 -15.78
C GLU A 73 2.65 -6.81 -16.02
N PRO A 74 2.97 -7.97 -15.44
CA PRO A 74 2.18 -9.21 -15.62
C PRO A 74 0.68 -9.06 -15.30
N SER A 75 0.36 -8.23 -14.30
CA SER A 75 -1.02 -7.96 -13.89
C SER A 75 -1.62 -6.71 -14.54
N GLY A 76 -0.90 -6.01 -15.42
CA GLY A 76 -1.32 -4.70 -15.99
C GLY A 76 -1.34 -3.55 -14.98
N HIS A 77 -0.91 -3.80 -13.74
CA HIS A 77 -0.98 -2.90 -12.60
C HIS A 77 0.27 -3.02 -11.74
N LEU A 78 0.67 -1.90 -11.14
CA LEU A 78 1.64 -1.87 -10.05
C LEU A 78 0.92 -1.98 -8.71
N LEU A 79 1.37 -2.91 -7.86
CA LEU A 79 0.85 -3.05 -6.50
C LEU A 79 1.63 -2.17 -5.53
N VAL A 80 0.90 -1.35 -4.76
CA VAL A 80 1.48 -0.52 -3.71
C VAL A 80 0.75 -0.78 -2.39
N ALA A 81 1.49 -0.78 -1.28
CA ALA A 81 0.89 -0.91 0.05
C ALA A 81 -0.12 0.22 0.31
N CYS A 82 -1.28 -0.09 0.90
CA CYS A 82 -2.35 0.90 1.12
C CYS A 82 -2.01 2.04 2.08
N GLY A 83 -0.95 1.89 2.90
CA GLY A 83 -0.55 2.89 3.89
C GLY A 83 -1.60 3.17 4.98
N ASN A 84 -2.64 2.34 5.10
CA ASN A 84 -3.71 2.59 6.07
C ASN A 84 -3.20 2.39 7.50
N ARG A 85 -3.27 3.45 8.31
CA ARG A 85 -2.82 3.44 9.71
C ARG A 85 -3.72 2.65 10.66
N ARG A 86 -4.94 2.29 10.25
CA ARG A 86 -5.91 1.58 11.11
C ARG A 86 -5.66 0.08 11.06
N ALA A 87 -5.29 -0.51 12.19
CA ALA A 87 -5.06 -1.96 12.31
C ALA A 87 -6.29 -2.80 11.91
N SER A 88 -7.51 -2.27 12.14
CA SER A 88 -8.76 -2.91 11.71
C SER A 88 -8.95 -2.95 10.19
N VAL A 89 -8.25 -2.11 9.43
CA VAL A 89 -8.29 -2.10 7.96
C VAL A 89 -7.08 -2.84 7.38
N CYS A 90 -5.88 -2.62 7.92
CA CYS A 90 -4.68 -3.33 7.48
C CYS A 90 -3.68 -3.45 8.62
N ALA A 91 -3.53 -4.67 9.16
CA ALA A 91 -2.61 -4.93 10.27
C ALA A 91 -1.14 -4.67 9.90
N SER A 92 -0.70 -5.13 8.71
CA SER A 92 0.69 -4.93 8.26
C SER A 92 1.04 -3.44 8.11
N CYS A 93 0.27 -2.67 7.33
CA CYS A 93 0.57 -1.24 7.14
C CYS A 93 0.48 -0.44 8.44
N SER A 94 -0.46 -0.79 9.33
CA SER A 94 -0.57 -0.15 10.65
C SER A 94 0.66 -0.43 11.52
N GLU A 95 1.24 -1.63 11.44
CA GLU A 95 2.46 -1.98 12.17
C GLU A 95 3.67 -1.15 11.71
N VAL A 96 3.87 -1.04 10.40
CA VAL A 96 4.94 -0.20 9.83
C VAL A 96 4.78 1.25 10.29
N TYR A 97 3.57 1.79 10.17
CA TYR A 97 3.27 3.15 10.64
C TYR A 97 3.55 3.34 12.14
N ARG A 98 3.20 2.35 12.97
CA ARG A 98 3.46 2.38 14.42
C ARG A 98 4.97 2.39 14.71
N ALA A 99 5.74 1.54 14.04
CA ALA A 99 7.18 1.46 14.19
C ALA A 99 7.87 2.77 13.80
N ASP A 100 7.47 3.36 12.66
CA ASP A 100 8.00 4.64 12.20
C ASP A 100 7.66 5.78 13.17
N THR A 101 6.41 5.84 13.61
CA THR A 101 5.95 6.86 14.58
C THR A 101 6.69 6.73 15.90
N PHE A 102 6.92 5.51 16.39
CA PHE A 102 7.72 5.28 17.59
C PHE A 102 9.12 5.86 17.45
N GLN A 103 9.79 5.60 16.31
CA GLN A 103 11.14 6.11 16.09
C GLN A 103 11.20 7.62 15.96
N LEU A 104 10.20 8.24 15.32
CA LEU A 104 10.07 9.70 15.23
C LEU A 104 9.90 10.32 16.62
N ILE A 105 8.97 9.80 17.43
CA ILE A 105 8.72 10.27 18.79
C ILE A 105 9.97 10.07 19.66
N ARG A 106 10.58 8.88 19.61
CA ARG A 106 11.78 8.58 20.39
C ARG A 106 12.93 9.54 20.06
N ALA A 107 13.24 9.73 18.78
CA ALA A 107 14.29 10.65 18.37
C ALA A 107 14.01 12.10 18.81
N GLY A 108 12.75 12.54 18.75
CA GLY A 108 12.35 13.87 19.21
C GLY A 108 12.38 14.07 20.73
N LEU A 109 12.26 12.99 21.52
CA LEU A 109 12.28 13.05 22.98
C LEU A 109 13.67 12.85 23.58
N SER A 110 14.50 12.02 22.96
CA SER A 110 15.78 11.57 23.53
C SER A 110 16.96 11.73 22.59
N GLY A 111 16.84 12.49 21.49
CA GLY A 111 17.88 12.57 20.46
C GLY A 111 18.08 11.27 19.67
N GLY A 112 19.01 11.31 18.72
CA GLY A 112 19.33 10.21 17.80
C GLY A 112 18.78 10.41 16.38
N LYS A 113 19.20 9.57 15.43
CA LYS A 113 18.81 9.69 14.00
C LYS A 113 19.01 11.11 13.41
N GLY A 114 20.10 11.78 13.81
CA GLY A 114 20.40 13.16 13.40
C GLY A 114 19.83 14.25 14.32
N VAL A 115 19.00 13.90 15.31
CA VAL A 115 18.53 14.84 16.35
C VAL A 115 19.57 14.95 17.47
N PRO A 116 19.99 16.16 17.88
CA PRO A 116 20.92 16.38 19.00
C PRO A 116 20.41 15.82 20.33
N GLN A 117 21.31 15.50 21.26
CA GLN A 117 20.94 14.88 22.54
C GLN A 117 20.34 15.87 23.55
N GLU A 118 20.64 17.15 23.37
CA GLU A 118 20.20 18.27 24.20
C GLU A 118 18.66 18.41 24.21
N VAL A 119 17.97 17.85 23.20
CA VAL A 119 16.49 17.84 23.14
C VAL A 119 15.86 17.17 24.36
N SER A 120 16.56 16.22 24.98
CA SER A 120 16.12 15.56 26.21
C SER A 120 16.01 16.50 27.41
N GLY A 121 16.73 17.63 27.38
CA GLY A 121 16.69 18.68 28.40
C GLY A 121 15.55 19.68 28.23
N HIS A 122 14.86 19.71 27.08
CA HIS A 122 13.78 20.68 26.82
C HIS A 122 12.44 20.25 27.45
N PRO A 123 11.57 21.22 27.82
CA PRO A 123 10.20 20.93 28.23
C PRO A 123 9.43 20.17 27.14
N ARG A 124 8.64 19.17 27.54
CA ARG A 124 7.84 18.33 26.64
C ARG A 124 6.36 18.59 26.88
N VAL A 125 5.63 18.85 25.81
CA VAL A 125 4.19 19.11 25.85
C VAL A 125 3.46 18.21 24.87
N PHE A 126 2.38 17.56 25.32
CA PHE A 126 1.46 16.84 24.46
C PHE A 126 0.25 17.75 24.21
N VAL A 127 0.35 18.59 23.19
CA VAL A 127 -0.67 19.60 22.88
C VAL A 127 -1.68 19.03 21.89
N THR A 128 -2.96 19.11 22.23
CA THR A 128 -4.04 18.86 21.27
C THR A 128 -4.45 20.19 20.67
N LEU A 129 -4.24 20.35 19.36
CA LEU A 129 -4.69 21.51 18.60
C LEU A 129 -5.95 21.12 17.83
N THR A 130 -7.06 21.79 18.10
CA THR A 130 -8.22 21.74 17.21
C THR A 130 -7.82 22.40 15.90
N ALA A 131 -8.00 21.69 14.79
CA ALA A 131 -7.74 22.28 13.49
C ALA A 131 -8.58 23.56 13.32
N PRO A 132 -8.04 24.63 12.72
CA PRO A 132 -8.91 25.71 12.24
C PRO A 132 -9.98 25.09 11.34
N SER A 133 -11.22 25.58 11.43
CA SER A 133 -12.30 25.08 10.58
C SER A 133 -11.84 25.10 9.12
N PHE A 134 -12.06 24.02 8.37
CA PHE A 134 -11.68 23.91 6.95
C PHE A 134 -12.39 24.92 6.02
N GLY A 135 -13.12 25.89 6.57
CA GLY A 135 -14.06 26.70 5.82
C GLY A 135 -15.19 25.83 5.26
N PRO A 136 -15.99 26.37 4.32
CA PRO A 136 -17.03 25.60 3.67
C PRO A 136 -16.43 24.48 2.80
N VAL A 137 -16.80 23.23 3.09
CA VAL A 137 -16.35 22.06 2.33
C VAL A 137 -17.41 21.71 1.28
N HIS A 138 -17.02 21.62 0.01
CA HIS A 138 -17.90 21.11 -1.04
C HIS A 138 -18.11 19.61 -0.85
N THR A 139 -19.27 19.24 -0.34
CA THR A 139 -19.68 17.82 -0.32
C THR A 139 -20.32 17.49 -1.66
N ALA A 140 -19.66 16.67 -2.47
CA ALA A 140 -20.33 15.99 -3.58
C ALA A 140 -21.20 14.87 -2.99
N ARG A 141 -22.51 14.96 -3.17
CA ARG A 141 -23.43 13.84 -2.93
C ARG A 141 -23.68 13.20 -4.28
N GLU A 142 -23.22 11.97 -4.46
CA GLU A 142 -23.65 11.15 -5.59
C GLU A 142 -25.02 10.54 -5.26
N GLU A 143 -25.99 10.74 -6.14
CA GLU A 143 -27.22 9.94 -6.11
C GLU A 143 -26.93 8.56 -6.70
N ARG A 144 -27.72 7.56 -6.28
CA ARG A 144 -27.53 6.13 -6.58
C ARG A 144 -27.51 5.77 -8.08
N ASP A 145 -27.79 6.73 -8.97
CA ASP A 145 -27.89 6.58 -10.43
C ASP A 145 -26.86 7.43 -11.24
N GLY A 146 -25.79 7.92 -10.62
CA GLY A 146 -24.60 8.40 -11.34
C GLY A 146 -24.69 9.77 -12.03
N ALA A 147 -25.78 10.51 -11.85
CA ALA A 147 -25.84 11.93 -12.22
C ALA A 147 -25.40 12.79 -11.03
N GLY A 148 -24.31 13.55 -11.18
CA GLY A 148 -23.85 14.49 -10.16
C GLY A 148 -24.84 15.64 -9.98
N LEU A 149 -25.36 15.83 -8.77
CA LEU A 149 -26.12 17.04 -8.42
C LEU A 149 -25.19 18.26 -8.41
N PRO A 150 -25.66 19.46 -8.83
CA PRO A 150 -24.91 20.69 -8.64
C PRO A 150 -24.61 20.87 -7.15
N SER A 151 -23.39 21.31 -6.84
CA SER A 151 -22.92 21.46 -5.47
C SER A 151 -23.89 22.33 -4.66
N PRO A 152 -24.31 21.91 -3.44
CA PRO A 152 -25.08 22.77 -2.58
C PRO A 152 -24.21 23.99 -2.22
N GLN A 153 -24.78 25.19 -2.32
CA GLN A 153 -24.08 26.40 -1.88
C GLN A 153 -23.73 26.30 -0.38
N PRO A 154 -22.57 26.82 0.03
CA PRO A 154 -22.16 26.75 1.42
C PRO A 154 -23.14 27.53 2.31
N ARG A 155 -23.92 26.83 3.13
CA ARG A 155 -24.66 27.47 4.24
C ARG A 155 -23.65 27.82 5.33
N GLN A 156 -23.40 29.10 5.51
CA GLN A 156 -22.71 29.59 6.70
C GLN A 156 -23.62 29.35 7.91
N SER A 157 -23.15 28.58 8.88
CA SER A 157 -23.74 28.55 10.23
C SER A 157 -23.39 29.86 10.94
N LEU A 158 -24.41 30.60 11.37
CA LEU A 158 -24.31 31.68 12.35
C LEU A 158 -23.62 31.21 13.64
#